data_AF-A0A838PL82-F1
#
_entry.id   AF-A0A838PL82-F1
#
_cell.length_a   1.000
_cell.length_b   1.000
_cell.length_c   1.000
_cell.angle_alpha   90.00
_cell.angle_beta   90.00
_cell.angle_gamma   90.00
#
_symmetry.space_group_name_H-M   'P 1'
#
loop_
_entity.id
_entity.type
_entity.pdbx_description
1 polymer ?
#
loop_
_entity_poly.entity_id
_entity_poly.type
_entity_poly.pdbx_seq_one_letter_code
_entity_poly.pdbx_strand_id
1 'polypeptide(L)'
;MKLPTPPLPRALKPKPGRPGSRPPGNGDANGTGGNGKVRDLRPGTPDGNGERPSKGGPRVDRERFKEQALEVPIGVAGWLDERSGMSPFVRGLAYRKVPRGTNWWYTLGSATMFAFVAQAVTGVFLAMYYNPAPSEAYESITHITNDLFLGEFVRGMHKWGSTVMVILIFLHMARTFFFGAYKYPRELNWVIGVVLLVLTLAMGLSGYLLPFDQRGFWATVVAVNINASAPVMGPYIADFLRGGSEFTATTLSRFYSIHMLIIPGLIAALIGAHLYLVAKLGTTAPPWLKAEKAKALNQEEL
;
A
#
# COMPACT_ATOMS: atom_id res chain seq x y z
N MET A 1 -13.28 45.26 8.60
CA MET A 1 -13.08 45.37 7.14
C MET A 1 -13.35 43.98 6.53
N LYS A 2 -14.53 43.75 5.95
CA LYS A 2 -14.92 42.44 5.40
C LYS A 2 -14.49 42.37 3.92
N LEU A 3 -13.73 41.35 3.55
CA LEU A 3 -13.35 41.08 2.16
C LEU A 3 -14.51 40.43 1.40
N PRO A 4 -14.74 40.77 0.11
CA PRO A 4 -15.81 40.19 -0.70
C PRO A 4 -15.48 38.76 -1.17
N THR A 5 -16.46 37.87 -1.10
CA THR A 5 -16.38 36.48 -1.60
C THR A 5 -16.51 36.41 -3.13
N PRO A 6 -15.74 35.58 -3.84
CA PRO A 6 -15.85 35.40 -5.29
C PRO A 6 -17.10 34.59 -5.69
N PRO A 7 -17.66 34.82 -6.90
CA PRO A 7 -18.85 34.12 -7.36
C PRO A 7 -18.60 32.65 -7.75
N LEU A 8 -19.60 31.80 -7.50
CA LEU A 8 -19.55 30.35 -7.72
C LEU A 8 -19.45 29.95 -9.21
N PRO A 9 -18.73 28.85 -9.55
CA PRO A 9 -18.67 28.30 -10.90
C PRO A 9 -20.04 27.84 -11.42
N ARG A 10 -20.26 28.01 -12.73
CA ARG A 10 -21.53 27.85 -13.47
C ARG A 10 -22.17 26.44 -13.42
N ALA A 11 -21.52 25.44 -12.79
CA ALA A 11 -21.96 24.05 -12.73
C ALA A 11 -22.93 23.72 -11.57
N LEU A 12 -23.23 24.69 -10.69
CA LEU A 12 -24.11 24.50 -9.52
C LEU A 12 -25.39 25.35 -9.55
N LYS A 13 -25.83 25.82 -10.73
CA LYS A 13 -27.14 26.47 -10.85
C LYS A 13 -28.26 25.42 -10.93
N PRO A 14 -29.27 25.43 -10.04
CA PRO A 14 -30.42 24.53 -10.16
C PRO A 14 -31.19 24.83 -11.46
N LYS A 15 -31.57 23.78 -12.20
CA LYS A 15 -32.40 23.89 -13.41
C LYS A 15 -33.80 24.39 -13.04
N PRO A 16 -34.42 25.29 -13.84
CA PRO A 16 -35.80 25.69 -13.63
C PRO A 16 -36.76 24.52 -13.91
N GLY A 17 -37.70 24.30 -12.98
CA GLY A 17 -38.72 23.25 -13.06
C GLY A 17 -39.76 23.52 -14.16
N ARG A 18 -40.28 22.43 -14.74
CA ARG A 18 -41.39 22.47 -15.72
C ARG A 18 -42.71 22.82 -15.01
N PRO A 19 -43.56 23.68 -15.59
CA PRO A 19 -44.87 23.97 -15.04
C PRO A 19 -45.91 22.94 -15.51
N GLY A 20 -46.75 22.46 -14.58
CA GLY A 20 -48.09 21.95 -14.90
C GLY A 20 -48.43 20.56 -14.38
N SER A 21 -48.90 20.49 -13.14
CA SER A 21 -49.95 19.53 -12.76
C SER A 21 -50.84 20.16 -11.68
N ARG A 22 -52.12 20.36 -12.03
CA ARG A 22 -53.18 20.86 -11.14
C ARG A 22 -53.51 19.82 -10.06
N PRO A 23 -53.91 20.23 -8.84
CA PRO A 23 -54.45 19.32 -7.85
C PRO A 23 -55.99 19.25 -7.92
N PRO A 24 -56.59 18.13 -7.50
CA PRO A 24 -57.85 18.14 -6.76
C PRO A 24 -57.55 17.62 -5.34
N GLY A 25 -58.02 18.21 -4.24
CA GLY A 25 -59.37 18.69 -3.97
C GLY A 25 -60.06 17.66 -3.08
N ASN A 26 -59.94 17.83 -1.76
CA ASN A 26 -60.59 17.00 -0.74
C ASN A 26 -62.12 17.12 -0.82
N GLY A 27 -62.83 16.01 -0.63
CA GLY A 27 -64.27 15.98 -0.44
C GLY A 27 -64.72 14.62 0.09
N ASP A 28 -65.28 14.63 1.29
CA ASP A 28 -65.85 13.51 2.03
C ASP A 28 -67.06 12.88 1.31
N ALA A 29 -67.32 11.57 1.52
CA ALA A 29 -68.64 11.05 1.88
C ALA A 29 -68.75 9.51 1.75
N ASN A 30 -69.10 8.93 2.90
CA ASN A 30 -69.85 7.71 3.22
C ASN A 30 -70.86 7.18 2.16
N GLY A 31 -71.09 5.85 2.16
CA GLY A 31 -72.44 5.30 1.93
C GLY A 31 -72.68 4.29 0.79
N THR A 32 -72.66 3.00 1.17
CA THR A 32 -73.74 1.99 0.96
C THR A 32 -74.37 1.69 -0.43
N GLY A 33 -74.43 0.37 -0.74
CA GLY A 33 -75.50 -0.32 -1.48
C GLY A 33 -75.44 -0.15 -3.01
N GLY A 34 -75.69 -1.13 -3.87
CA GLY A 34 -76.43 -2.39 -3.79
C GLY A 34 -77.19 -2.56 -5.11
N ASN A 35 -77.25 -3.79 -5.64
CA ASN A 35 -78.08 -4.28 -6.74
C ASN A 35 -77.77 -3.87 -8.21
N GLY A 36 -77.27 -4.85 -8.96
CA GLY A 36 -78.15 -5.71 -9.77
C GLY A 36 -78.34 -5.34 -11.24
N LYS A 37 -77.87 -6.20 -12.15
CA LYS A 37 -78.72 -6.74 -13.23
C LYS A 37 -78.08 -7.94 -13.95
N VAL A 38 -78.89 -8.99 -14.05
CA VAL A 38 -78.71 -10.22 -14.82
C VAL A 38 -79.27 -10.01 -16.24
N ARG A 39 -78.65 -10.64 -17.26
CA ARG A 39 -79.17 -11.02 -18.60
C ARG A 39 -77.99 -11.58 -19.40
N ASP A 40 -78.06 -12.61 -20.25
CA ASP A 40 -79.03 -13.65 -20.57
C ASP A 40 -78.22 -14.77 -21.28
N LEU A 41 -78.74 -16.00 -21.23
CA LEU A 41 -78.12 -17.24 -21.72
C LEU A 41 -78.36 -17.46 -23.22
N ARG A 42 -77.34 -17.92 -23.98
CA ARG A 42 -77.30 -19.12 -24.87
C ARG A 42 -76.15 -19.13 -25.91
N PRO A 43 -75.76 -20.31 -26.47
CA PRO A 43 -74.37 -20.79 -26.40
C PRO A 43 -73.66 -20.92 -27.76
N GLY A 44 -72.32 -21.07 -27.72
CA GLY A 44 -71.50 -21.49 -28.86
C GLY A 44 -70.06 -21.88 -28.48
N THR A 45 -69.83 -23.20 -28.33
CA THR A 45 -68.61 -24.00 -28.64
C THR A 45 -67.24 -23.73 -27.98
N PRO A 46 -66.35 -24.75 -27.87
CA PRO A 46 -65.42 -24.91 -26.75
C PRO A 46 -63.93 -24.88 -27.14
N ASP A 47 -63.11 -24.14 -26.38
CA ASP A 47 -61.67 -24.05 -26.65
C ASP A 47 -60.85 -23.99 -25.35
N GLY A 48 -60.54 -25.18 -24.83
CA GLY A 48 -59.30 -25.52 -24.14
C GLY A 48 -58.76 -24.59 -23.05
N ASN A 49 -59.19 -24.81 -21.80
CA ASN A 49 -58.43 -24.35 -20.63
C ASN A 49 -58.08 -25.55 -19.73
N GLY A 50 -56.92 -26.13 -19.97
CA GLY A 50 -56.27 -27.10 -19.08
C GLY A 50 -55.08 -26.43 -18.39
N GLU A 51 -55.33 -25.89 -17.20
CA GLU A 51 -54.31 -25.27 -16.35
C GLU A 51 -53.20 -26.27 -16.00
N ARG A 52 -51.94 -25.89 -16.29
CA ARG A 52 -50.76 -26.62 -15.81
C ARG A 52 -50.38 -26.07 -14.43
N PRO A 53 -50.12 -26.92 -13.42
CA PRO A 53 -49.71 -26.43 -12.10
C PRO A 53 -48.31 -25.81 -12.17
N SER A 54 -48.18 -24.54 -11.78
CA SER A 54 -46.90 -23.85 -11.74
C SER A 54 -46.01 -24.46 -10.64
N LYS A 55 -44.94 -25.14 -11.03
CA LYS A 55 -43.85 -25.52 -10.12
C LYS A 55 -43.07 -24.25 -9.72
N GLY A 56 -43.56 -23.55 -8.71
CA GLY A 56 -42.86 -22.45 -8.06
C GLY A 56 -42.05 -22.96 -6.87
N GLY A 57 -40.82 -23.44 -7.10
CA GLY A 57 -39.83 -23.54 -6.02
C GLY A 57 -39.48 -22.13 -5.50
N PRO A 58 -38.96 -21.98 -4.27
CA PRO A 58 -38.58 -20.68 -3.72
C PRO A 58 -37.60 -20.00 -4.69
N ARG A 59 -38.03 -18.92 -5.35
CA ARG A 59 -37.11 -18.06 -6.10
C ARG A 59 -36.26 -17.36 -5.05
N VAL A 60 -35.04 -17.85 -4.85
CA VAL A 60 -34.02 -17.10 -4.09
C VAL A 60 -33.83 -15.79 -4.83
N ASP A 61 -34.35 -14.72 -4.24
CA ASP A 61 -34.24 -13.37 -4.80
C ASP A 61 -32.77 -12.95 -4.74
N ARG A 62 -32.11 -13.13 -5.90
CA ARG A 62 -30.69 -12.83 -6.08
C ARG A 62 -30.37 -11.36 -5.80
N GLU A 63 -31.32 -10.46 -5.95
CA GLU A 63 -31.11 -9.03 -5.71
C GLU A 63 -31.10 -8.75 -4.20
N ARG A 64 -32.03 -9.33 -3.42
CA ARG A 64 -31.98 -9.26 -1.94
C ARG A 64 -30.71 -9.87 -1.36
N PHE A 65 -30.22 -10.98 -1.92
CA PHE A 65 -28.98 -11.60 -1.46
C PHE A 65 -27.76 -10.73 -1.77
N LYS A 66 -27.72 -10.07 -2.93
CA LYS A 66 -26.66 -9.10 -3.27
C LYS A 66 -26.71 -7.87 -2.37
N GLU A 67 -27.90 -7.32 -2.10
CA GLU A 67 -28.08 -6.17 -1.20
C GLU A 67 -27.59 -6.52 0.21
N GLN A 68 -28.03 -7.63 0.79
CA GLN A 68 -27.53 -8.08 2.09
C GLN A 68 -26.03 -8.38 2.09
N ALA A 69 -25.50 -8.99 1.03
CA ALA A 69 -24.07 -9.28 0.89
C ALA A 69 -23.21 -8.01 0.71
N LEU A 70 -23.79 -6.90 0.24
CA LEU A 70 -23.13 -5.60 0.15
C LEU A 70 -23.31 -4.79 1.45
N GLU A 71 -24.43 -4.93 2.14
CA GLU A 71 -24.71 -4.25 3.41
C GLU A 71 -23.80 -4.70 4.55
N VAL A 72 -23.48 -6.00 4.64
CA VAL A 72 -22.57 -6.53 5.68
C VAL A 72 -21.16 -5.92 5.60
N PRO A 73 -20.45 -5.91 4.46
CA PRO A 73 -19.14 -5.28 4.34
C PRO A 73 -19.20 -3.76 4.49
N ILE A 74 -20.28 -3.10 4.05
CA ILE A 74 -20.47 -1.64 4.24
C ILE A 74 -20.72 -1.31 5.72
N GLY A 75 -21.49 -2.13 6.42
CA GLY A 75 -21.78 -1.97 7.85
C GLY A 75 -20.54 -2.20 8.72
N VAL A 76 -19.74 -3.23 8.43
CA VAL A 76 -18.47 -3.49 9.11
C VAL A 76 -17.45 -2.38 8.82
N ALA A 77 -17.35 -1.93 7.56
CA ALA A 77 -16.47 -0.82 7.20
C ALA A 77 -16.90 0.48 7.89
N GLY A 78 -18.20 0.78 7.96
CA GLY A 78 -18.75 1.94 8.67
C GLY A 78 -18.49 1.88 10.18
N TRP A 79 -18.71 0.72 10.80
CA TRP A 79 -18.43 0.47 12.22
C TRP A 79 -16.95 0.63 12.59
N LEU A 80 -16.05 0.19 11.70
CA LEU A 80 -14.60 0.37 11.86
C LEU A 80 -14.20 1.83 11.66
N ASP A 81 -14.76 2.50 10.67
CA ASP A 81 -14.46 3.90 10.39
C ASP A 81 -14.94 4.82 11.52
N GLU A 82 -16.11 4.55 12.09
CA GLU A 82 -16.65 5.30 13.22
C GLU A 82 -15.73 5.21 14.47
N ARG A 83 -15.11 4.06 14.72
CA ARG A 83 -14.18 3.88 15.86
C ARG A 83 -12.76 4.37 15.57
N SER A 84 -12.27 4.13 14.37
CA SER A 84 -10.88 4.43 14.01
C SER A 84 -10.69 5.85 13.49
N GLY A 85 -11.75 6.48 12.96
CA GLY A 85 -11.68 7.78 12.30
C GLY A 85 -10.69 7.80 11.13
N MET A 86 -10.37 6.64 10.53
CA MET A 86 -9.29 6.51 9.55
C MET A 86 -9.67 6.95 8.13
N SER A 87 -10.98 7.01 7.77
CA SER A 87 -11.41 7.38 6.42
C SER A 87 -10.85 8.71 5.91
N PRO A 88 -10.85 9.82 6.68
CA PRO A 88 -10.28 11.09 6.19
C PRO A 88 -8.80 10.98 5.83
N PHE A 89 -8.03 10.23 6.63
CA PHE A 89 -6.62 9.98 6.37
C PHE A 89 -6.41 9.12 5.12
N VAL A 90 -7.14 7.99 5.01
CA VAL A 90 -7.04 7.07 3.86
C VAL A 90 -7.47 7.75 2.56
N ARG A 91 -8.59 8.51 2.59
CA ARG A 91 -9.05 9.29 1.43
C ARG A 91 -8.06 10.39 1.06
N GLY A 92 -7.49 11.07 2.04
CA GLY A 92 -6.45 12.09 1.82
C GLY A 92 -5.20 11.52 1.15
N LEU A 93 -4.81 10.30 1.51
CA LEU A 93 -3.70 9.59 0.89
C LEU A 93 -4.04 9.10 -0.53
N ALA A 94 -5.21 8.49 -0.72
CA ALA A 94 -5.61 7.87 -1.98
C ALA A 94 -5.96 8.89 -3.08
N TYR A 95 -6.64 9.99 -2.74
CA TYR A 95 -7.14 10.98 -3.70
C TYR A 95 -6.26 12.23 -3.82
N ARG A 96 -4.98 12.10 -3.48
CA ARG A 96 -4.02 13.18 -3.63
C ARG A 96 -3.87 13.60 -5.09
N LYS A 97 -3.87 14.92 -5.31
CA LYS A 97 -3.56 15.49 -6.62
C LYS A 97 -2.07 15.31 -6.93
N VAL A 98 -1.78 14.57 -7.99
CA VAL A 98 -0.43 14.39 -8.51
C VAL A 98 -0.13 15.49 -9.54
N PRO A 99 1.05 16.14 -9.51
CA PRO A 99 1.42 17.13 -10.52
C PRO A 99 1.32 16.57 -11.95
N ARG A 100 0.83 17.38 -12.89
CA ARG A 100 0.81 17.02 -14.31
C ARG A 100 2.24 16.71 -14.81
N GLY A 101 2.37 15.84 -15.80
CA GLY A 101 3.69 15.44 -16.34
C GLY A 101 4.49 14.48 -15.45
N THR A 102 3.86 13.81 -14.48
CA THR A 102 4.51 12.73 -13.70
C THR A 102 4.82 11.54 -14.61
N ASN A 103 6.02 10.98 -14.50
CA ASN A 103 6.50 9.85 -15.30
C ASN A 103 6.90 8.65 -14.41
N TRP A 104 7.37 7.57 -15.03
CA TRP A 104 7.77 6.33 -14.35
C TRP A 104 8.82 6.53 -13.24
N TRP A 105 9.65 7.57 -13.30
CA TRP A 105 10.65 7.85 -12.26
C TRP A 105 10.05 8.15 -10.87
N TYR A 106 8.77 8.51 -10.79
CA TYR A 106 8.08 8.79 -9.52
C TYR A 106 7.62 7.52 -8.80
N THR A 107 7.60 6.36 -9.47
CA THR A 107 7.18 5.09 -8.85
C THR A 107 8.33 4.35 -8.17
N LEU A 108 9.58 4.82 -8.34
CA LEU A 108 10.76 4.18 -7.75
C LEU A 108 10.66 4.06 -6.22
N GLY A 109 10.02 5.03 -5.55
CA GLY A 109 9.77 4.97 -4.12
C GLY A 109 8.81 3.82 -3.76
N SER A 110 7.68 3.72 -4.44
CA SER A 110 6.72 2.61 -4.26
C SER A 110 7.31 1.25 -4.67
N ALA A 111 8.15 1.20 -5.71
CA ALA A 111 8.84 -0.02 -6.12
C ALA A 111 9.84 -0.50 -5.04
N THR A 112 10.57 0.44 -4.43
CA THR A 112 11.49 0.14 -3.31
C THR A 112 10.71 -0.35 -2.08
N MET A 113 9.57 0.27 -1.77
CA MET A 113 8.68 -0.19 -0.69
C MET A 113 8.15 -1.60 -0.96
N PHE A 114 7.70 -1.88 -2.19
CA PHE A 114 7.26 -3.21 -2.59
C PHE A 114 8.38 -4.24 -2.44
N ALA A 115 9.60 -3.91 -2.87
CA ALA A 115 10.77 -4.77 -2.69
C ALA A 115 11.04 -5.05 -1.20
N PHE A 116 10.96 -4.04 -0.33
CA PHE A 116 11.08 -4.23 1.12
C PHE A 116 10.01 -5.18 1.67
N VAL A 117 8.74 -5.01 1.30
CA VAL A 117 7.66 -5.91 1.74
C VAL A 117 7.90 -7.34 1.24
N ALA A 118 8.32 -7.51 -0.02
CA ALA A 118 8.67 -8.81 -0.55
C ALA A 118 9.85 -9.45 0.21
N GLN A 119 10.87 -8.67 0.57
CA GLN A 119 11.99 -9.13 1.40
C GLN A 119 11.53 -9.53 2.81
N ALA A 120 10.66 -8.75 3.45
CA ALA A 120 10.13 -9.08 4.76
C ALA A 120 9.32 -10.38 4.74
N VAL A 121 8.41 -10.55 3.77
CA VAL A 121 7.59 -11.76 3.63
C VAL A 121 8.45 -12.99 3.35
N THR A 122 9.35 -12.91 2.38
CA THR A 122 10.26 -14.03 2.06
C THR A 122 11.21 -14.34 3.22
N GLY A 123 11.70 -13.31 3.92
CA GLY A 123 12.56 -13.46 5.09
C GLY A 123 11.86 -14.18 6.25
N VAL A 124 10.58 -13.88 6.50
CA VAL A 124 9.78 -14.60 7.50
C VAL A 124 9.65 -16.08 7.16
N PHE A 125 9.38 -16.43 5.89
CA PHE A 125 9.33 -17.84 5.48
C PHE A 125 10.67 -18.54 5.63
N LEU A 126 11.78 -17.90 5.27
CA LEU A 126 13.11 -18.47 5.45
C LEU A 126 13.46 -18.65 6.93
N ALA A 127 13.09 -17.70 7.79
CA ALA A 127 13.32 -17.74 9.22
C ALA A 127 12.61 -18.91 9.93
N MET A 128 11.52 -19.45 9.37
CA MET A 128 10.83 -20.62 9.92
C MET A 128 11.63 -21.92 9.81
N TYR A 129 12.60 -22.00 8.89
CA TYR A 129 13.37 -23.21 8.60
C TYR A 129 14.88 -23.03 8.82
N TYR A 130 15.35 -21.81 9.04
CA TYR A 130 16.76 -21.49 9.23
C TYR A 130 17.22 -21.73 10.67
N ASN A 131 18.37 -22.40 10.85
CA ASN A 131 19.00 -22.56 12.16
C ASN A 131 20.25 -21.65 12.30
N PRO A 132 20.25 -20.63 13.20
CA PRO A 132 21.37 -19.71 13.39
C PRO A 132 22.53 -20.29 14.23
N ALA A 133 22.89 -21.56 14.02
CA ALA A 133 24.04 -22.22 14.67
C ALA A 133 25.15 -22.49 13.64
N PRO A 134 26.44 -22.18 13.90
CA PRO A 134 27.52 -22.37 12.92
C PRO A 134 27.63 -23.79 12.34
N SER A 135 27.29 -24.81 13.12
CA SER A 135 27.29 -26.21 12.70
C SER A 135 26.14 -26.57 11.76
N GLU A 136 25.03 -25.83 11.81
CA GLU A 136 23.77 -26.19 11.13
C GLU A 136 23.29 -25.12 10.12
N ALA A 137 23.84 -23.90 10.16
CA ALA A 137 23.38 -22.78 9.35
C ALA A 137 23.48 -23.07 7.85
N TYR A 138 24.62 -23.58 7.40
CA TYR A 138 24.81 -23.95 5.99
C TYR A 138 23.92 -25.11 5.57
N GLU A 139 23.77 -26.12 6.44
CA GLU A 139 22.91 -27.28 6.19
C GLU A 139 21.44 -26.86 6.09
N SER A 140 20.95 -26.02 7.00
CA SER A 140 19.56 -25.51 6.97
C SER A 140 19.25 -24.74 5.69
N ILE A 141 20.19 -23.97 5.15
CA ILE A 141 20.04 -23.28 3.86
C ILE A 141 20.03 -24.26 2.68
N THR A 142 20.84 -25.32 2.76
CA THR A 142 20.86 -26.39 1.76
C THR A 142 19.53 -27.15 1.76
N HIS A 143 18.99 -27.47 2.93
CA HIS A 143 17.67 -28.06 3.11
C HIS A 143 16.55 -27.18 2.53
N ILE A 144 16.57 -25.87 2.87
CA ILE A 144 15.64 -24.90 2.30
C ILE A 144 15.71 -24.89 0.77
N THR A 145 16.91 -25.00 0.20
CA THR A 145 17.07 -24.91 -1.26
C THR A 145 16.58 -26.18 -1.96
N ASN A 146 16.93 -27.36 -1.44
CA ASN A 146 16.80 -28.61 -2.19
C ASN A 146 15.59 -29.46 -1.79
N ASP A 147 15.12 -29.37 -0.55
CA ASP A 147 14.16 -30.33 0.00
C ASP A 147 12.77 -29.72 0.25
N LEU A 148 12.68 -28.41 0.49
CA LEU A 148 11.41 -27.74 0.75
C LEU A 148 10.66 -27.38 -0.54
N PHE A 149 9.34 -27.57 -0.51
CA PHE A 149 8.46 -27.12 -1.61
C PHE A 149 8.56 -25.61 -1.82
N LEU A 150 8.91 -25.20 -3.05
CA LEU A 150 9.20 -23.80 -3.44
C LEU A 150 10.34 -23.14 -2.65
N GLY A 151 11.15 -23.90 -1.92
CA GLY A 151 12.20 -23.34 -1.08
C GLY A 151 13.30 -22.62 -1.87
N GLU A 152 13.78 -23.19 -2.98
CA GLU A 152 14.69 -22.52 -3.91
C GLU A 152 14.09 -21.21 -4.44
N PHE A 153 12.80 -21.22 -4.79
CA PHE A 153 12.12 -20.04 -5.32
C PHE A 153 12.03 -18.92 -4.28
N VAL A 154 11.60 -19.22 -3.05
CA VAL A 154 11.51 -18.24 -1.96
C VAL A 154 12.89 -17.70 -1.60
N ARG A 155 13.90 -18.57 -1.49
CA ARG A 155 15.29 -18.17 -1.25
C ARG A 155 15.84 -17.33 -2.40
N GLY A 156 15.52 -17.67 -3.64
CA GLY A 156 15.88 -16.93 -4.84
C GLY A 156 15.26 -15.54 -4.84
N MET A 157 13.96 -15.42 -4.55
CA MET A 157 13.28 -14.12 -4.40
C MET A 157 13.92 -13.27 -3.31
N HIS A 158 14.30 -13.86 -2.17
CA HIS A 158 14.97 -13.13 -1.11
C HIS A 158 16.35 -12.62 -1.57
N LYS A 159 17.21 -13.53 -2.07
CA LYS A 159 18.57 -13.20 -2.52
C LYS A 159 18.58 -12.17 -3.65
N TRP A 160 17.84 -12.41 -4.73
CA TRP A 160 17.81 -11.51 -5.89
C TRP A 160 16.98 -10.25 -5.63
N GLY A 161 15.92 -10.35 -4.84
CA GLY A 161 15.10 -9.21 -4.44
C GLY A 161 15.89 -8.21 -3.58
N SER A 162 16.86 -8.67 -2.77
CA SER A 162 17.79 -7.79 -2.06
C SER A 162 18.63 -6.94 -3.02
N THR A 163 19.21 -7.56 -4.06
CA THR A 163 19.94 -6.83 -5.11
C THR A 163 19.05 -5.83 -5.83
N VAL A 164 17.82 -6.22 -6.21
CA VAL A 164 16.85 -5.34 -6.85
C VAL A 164 16.49 -4.16 -5.93
N MET A 165 16.28 -4.40 -4.64
CA MET A 165 15.98 -3.37 -3.65
C MET A 165 17.11 -2.33 -3.57
N VAL A 166 18.37 -2.78 -3.53
CA VAL A 166 19.55 -1.90 -3.54
C VAL A 166 19.59 -1.04 -4.81
N ILE A 167 19.36 -1.64 -5.99
CA ILE A 167 19.31 -0.88 -7.25
C ILE A 167 18.19 0.16 -7.21
N LEU A 168 16.99 -0.22 -6.78
CA LEU A 168 15.83 0.66 -6.73
C LEU A 168 16.03 1.83 -5.78
N ILE A 169 16.61 1.62 -4.59
CA ILE A 169 16.86 2.71 -3.64
C ILE A 169 17.90 3.69 -4.19
N PHE A 170 18.96 3.21 -4.86
CA PHE A 170 19.93 4.11 -5.52
C PHE A 170 19.29 4.91 -6.65
N LEU A 171 18.47 4.28 -7.49
CA LEU A 171 17.72 5.00 -8.54
C LEU A 171 16.75 6.02 -7.94
N HIS A 172 16.07 5.66 -6.85
CA HIS A 172 15.18 6.56 -6.13
C HIS A 172 15.94 7.77 -5.59
N MET A 173 17.10 7.55 -4.95
CA MET A 173 17.99 8.59 -4.44
C MET A 173 18.48 9.51 -5.55
N ALA A 174 18.99 8.95 -6.67
CA ALA A 174 19.43 9.71 -7.82
C ALA A 174 18.32 10.60 -8.36
N ARG A 175 17.13 10.04 -8.56
CA ARG A 175 15.95 10.81 -8.99
C ARG A 175 15.63 11.94 -8.02
N THR A 176 15.61 11.69 -6.72
CA THR A 176 15.30 12.73 -5.72
C THR A 176 16.34 13.84 -5.70
N PHE A 177 17.61 13.52 -5.96
CA PHE A 177 18.69 14.47 -6.09
C PHE A 177 18.55 15.33 -7.36
N PHE A 178 18.47 14.70 -8.53
CA PHE A 178 18.38 15.43 -9.81
C PHE A 178 17.09 16.24 -9.95
N PHE A 179 16.00 15.81 -9.31
CA PHE A 179 14.73 16.53 -9.38
C PHE A 179 14.62 17.62 -8.30
N GLY A 180 15.66 17.79 -7.47
CA GLY A 180 15.68 18.75 -6.37
C GLY A 180 14.57 18.50 -5.33
N ALA A 181 14.14 17.23 -5.20
CA ALA A 181 13.04 16.86 -4.32
C ALA A 181 13.40 16.98 -2.83
N TYR A 182 14.69 17.01 -2.49
CA TYR A 182 15.21 17.19 -1.13
C TYR A 182 15.17 18.65 -0.62
N LYS A 183 15.00 19.63 -1.51
CA LYS A 183 14.98 21.06 -1.14
C LYS A 183 13.75 21.40 -0.29
N TYR A 184 13.81 22.55 0.40
CA TYR A 184 12.73 23.11 1.21
C TYR A 184 11.33 22.88 0.59
N PRO A 185 10.35 22.38 1.36
CA PRO A 185 10.35 22.04 2.79
C PRO A 185 10.59 20.55 3.11
N ARG A 186 11.34 19.80 2.28
CA ARG A 186 11.47 18.33 2.33
C ARG A 186 12.82 17.81 2.82
N GLU A 187 13.60 18.64 3.50
CA GLU A 187 14.94 18.29 4.00
C GLU A 187 14.89 17.11 4.97
N LEU A 188 13.93 17.11 5.91
CA LEU A 188 13.76 16.02 6.86
C LEU A 188 13.43 14.70 6.16
N ASN A 189 12.61 14.75 5.10
CA ASN A 189 12.28 13.56 4.31
C ASN A 189 13.52 12.98 3.60
N TRP A 190 14.41 13.86 3.13
CA TRP A 190 15.69 13.46 2.55
C TRP A 190 16.62 12.82 3.58
N VAL A 191 16.77 13.41 4.78
CA VAL A 191 17.59 12.83 5.85
C VAL A 191 17.10 11.43 6.22
N ILE A 192 15.78 11.25 6.37
CA ILE A 192 15.20 9.91 6.60
C ILE A 192 15.52 8.97 5.44
N GLY A 193 15.45 9.44 4.19
CA GLY A 193 15.83 8.64 3.01
C GLY A 193 17.30 8.20 3.02
N VAL A 194 18.23 9.07 3.45
CA VAL A 194 19.65 8.73 3.59
C VAL A 194 19.85 7.68 4.68
N VAL A 195 19.17 7.81 5.82
CA VAL A 195 19.23 6.80 6.90
C VAL A 195 18.66 5.46 6.41
N LEU A 196 17.54 5.47 5.67
CA LEU A 196 16.97 4.27 5.06
C LEU A 196 17.94 3.59 4.07
N LEU A 197 18.71 4.37 3.30
CA LEU A 197 19.76 3.84 2.44
C LEU A 197 20.83 3.10 3.25
N VAL A 198 21.35 3.71 4.32
CA VAL A 198 22.36 3.09 5.19
C VAL A 198 21.83 1.81 5.83
N LEU A 199 20.59 1.82 6.34
CA LEU A 199 19.96 0.64 6.91
C LEU A 199 19.74 -0.48 5.87
N THR A 200 19.41 -0.13 4.63
CA THR A 200 19.26 -1.10 3.54
C THR A 200 20.60 -1.77 3.20
N LEU A 201 21.70 -1.02 3.19
CA LEU A 201 23.04 -1.59 3.00
C LEU A 201 23.45 -2.47 4.18
N ALA A 202 23.13 -2.06 5.41
CA ALA A 202 23.34 -2.88 6.61
C ALA A 202 22.51 -4.19 6.59
N MET A 203 21.30 -4.16 6.01
CA MET A 203 20.52 -5.37 5.74
C MET A 203 21.22 -6.32 4.77
N GLY A 204 21.75 -5.77 3.67
CA GLY A 204 22.53 -6.55 2.71
C GLY A 204 23.70 -7.27 3.37
N LEU A 205 24.50 -6.55 4.17
CA LEU A 205 25.64 -7.12 4.89
C LEU A 205 25.22 -8.19 5.92
N SER A 206 24.25 -7.86 6.78
CA SER A 206 23.85 -8.76 7.86
C SER A 206 23.22 -10.06 7.34
N GLY A 207 22.50 -10.01 6.21
CA GLY A 207 21.91 -11.19 5.58
C GLY A 207 22.93 -12.03 4.83
N TYR A 208 23.98 -11.38 4.31
CA TYR A 208 25.06 -12.05 3.59
C TYR A 208 25.86 -13.02 4.47
N LEU A 209 25.89 -12.80 5.79
CA LEU A 209 26.51 -13.71 6.76
C LEU A 209 25.70 -14.99 6.98
N LEU A 210 24.36 -14.94 6.89
CA LEU A 210 23.49 -16.01 7.39
C LEU A 210 23.68 -17.38 6.71
N PRO A 211 24.02 -17.48 5.41
CA PRO A 211 24.40 -18.78 4.83
C PRO A 211 25.63 -19.43 5.48
N PHE A 212 26.43 -18.63 6.20
CA PHE A 212 27.64 -19.05 6.89
C PHE A 212 28.65 -19.77 5.98
N ASP A 213 28.75 -19.31 4.73
CA ASP A 213 29.76 -19.75 3.77
C ASP A 213 31.03 -18.90 3.87
N GLN A 214 32.10 -19.30 3.19
CA GLN A 214 33.39 -18.60 3.24
C GLN A 214 33.27 -17.13 2.83
N ARG A 215 32.41 -16.82 1.84
CA ARG A 215 32.24 -15.46 1.36
C ARG A 215 31.53 -14.59 2.39
N GLY A 216 30.43 -15.06 2.95
CA GLY A 216 29.68 -14.36 3.99
C GLY A 216 30.49 -14.14 5.26
N PHE A 217 31.22 -15.18 5.70
CA PHE A 217 32.08 -15.12 6.88
C PHE A 217 33.16 -14.06 6.73
N TRP A 218 34.01 -14.15 5.70
CA TRP A 218 35.13 -13.22 5.53
C TRP A 218 34.68 -11.80 5.18
N ALA A 219 33.59 -11.62 4.44
CA ALA A 219 33.00 -10.30 4.21
C ALA A 219 32.60 -9.63 5.54
N THR A 220 32.04 -10.39 6.46
CA THR A 220 31.63 -9.88 7.77
C THR A 220 32.84 -9.55 8.66
N VAL A 221 33.88 -10.39 8.66
CA VAL A 221 35.14 -10.11 9.36
C VAL A 221 35.71 -8.76 8.88
N VAL A 222 35.80 -8.55 7.57
CA VAL A 222 36.27 -7.29 6.99
C VAL A 222 35.40 -6.11 7.42
N ALA A 223 34.07 -6.25 7.33
CA ALA A 223 33.16 -5.17 7.72
C ALA A 223 33.25 -4.78 9.20
N VAL A 224 33.37 -5.78 10.10
CA VAL A 224 33.55 -5.53 11.54
C VAL A 224 34.90 -4.85 11.81
N ASN A 225 35.97 -5.25 11.11
CA ASN A 225 37.29 -4.62 11.25
C ASN A 225 37.32 -3.19 10.71
N ILE A 226 36.58 -2.87 9.64
CA ILE A 226 36.40 -1.50 9.17
C ILE A 226 35.70 -0.66 10.26
N ASN A 227 34.64 -1.17 10.88
CA ASN A 227 33.97 -0.48 11.98
C ASN A 227 34.91 -0.27 13.19
N ALA A 228 35.78 -1.23 13.49
CA ALA A 228 36.76 -1.13 14.57
C ALA A 228 37.76 0.03 14.38
N SER A 229 38.02 0.44 13.13
CA SER A 229 38.94 1.54 12.82
C SER A 229 38.43 2.93 13.18
N ALA A 230 37.11 3.08 13.44
CA ALA A 230 36.54 4.36 13.82
C ALA A 230 37.03 4.78 15.22
N PRO A 231 37.48 6.04 15.40
CA PRO A 231 37.98 6.49 16.70
C PRO A 231 36.86 6.49 17.75
N VAL A 232 37.25 6.28 19.01
CA VAL A 232 36.39 6.29 20.20
C VAL A 232 35.36 5.15 20.24
N MET A 233 34.39 5.12 19.33
CA MET A 233 33.27 4.19 19.36
C MET A 233 33.49 2.91 18.55
N GLY A 234 34.43 2.90 17.60
CA GLY A 234 34.67 1.77 16.70
C GLY A 234 34.93 0.44 17.40
N PRO A 235 35.88 0.37 18.36
CA PRO A 235 36.18 -0.86 19.09
C PRO A 235 34.96 -1.43 19.82
N TYR A 236 34.18 -0.58 20.50
CA TYR A 236 32.99 -1.02 21.23
C TYR A 236 31.89 -1.56 20.29
N ILE A 237 31.71 -0.94 19.12
CA ILE A 237 30.75 -1.42 18.11
C ILE A 237 31.23 -2.76 17.53
N ALA A 238 32.52 -2.89 17.23
CA ALA A 238 33.09 -4.12 16.70
C ALA A 238 32.97 -5.28 17.70
N ASP A 239 33.27 -5.04 18.98
CA ASP A 239 33.11 -6.02 20.05
C ASP A 239 31.63 -6.40 20.26
N PHE A 240 30.72 -5.43 20.17
CA PHE A 240 29.28 -5.68 20.21
C PHE A 240 28.82 -6.55 19.02
N LEU A 241 29.28 -6.26 17.80
CA LEU A 241 28.90 -7.03 16.61
C LEU A 241 29.49 -8.44 16.65
N ARG A 242 30.74 -8.59 17.09
CA ARG A 242 31.43 -9.88 17.18
C ARG A 242 30.90 -10.74 18.33
N GLY A 243 30.61 -10.14 19.47
CA GLY A 243 30.15 -10.85 20.67
C GLY A 243 31.21 -11.64 21.40
N GLY A 244 32.47 -11.23 21.27
CA GLY A 244 33.64 -11.81 21.94
C GLY A 244 34.92 -11.36 21.25
N SER A 245 36.07 -11.91 21.67
CA SER A 245 37.36 -11.67 21.00
C SER A 245 37.39 -12.26 19.58
N GLU A 246 36.71 -13.40 19.38
CA GLU A 246 36.69 -14.16 18.13
C GLU A 246 35.28 -14.28 17.55
N PHE A 247 35.20 -14.58 16.25
CA PHE A 247 33.94 -14.91 15.57
C PHE A 247 33.46 -16.30 16.01
N THR A 248 32.26 -16.37 16.58
CA THR A 248 31.70 -17.59 17.18
C THR A 248 30.21 -17.75 16.86
N ALA A 249 29.57 -18.78 17.41
CA ALA A 249 28.11 -18.97 17.34
C ALA A 249 27.32 -17.76 17.87
N THR A 250 27.87 -17.05 18.86
CA THR A 250 27.26 -15.83 19.39
C THR A 250 27.24 -14.71 18.35
N THR A 251 28.25 -14.63 17.48
CA THR A 251 28.27 -13.66 16.38
C THR A 251 27.11 -13.93 15.41
N LEU A 252 26.96 -15.18 14.97
CA LEU A 252 25.93 -15.55 14.01
C LEU A 252 24.51 -15.29 14.53
N SER A 253 24.23 -15.71 15.77
CA SER A 253 22.92 -15.48 16.40
C SER A 253 22.60 -13.99 16.63
N ARG A 254 23.60 -13.15 16.91
CA ARG A 254 23.44 -11.69 16.96
C ARG A 254 23.10 -11.11 15.60
N PHE A 255 23.86 -11.47 14.57
CA PHE A 255 23.61 -11.03 13.20
C PHE A 255 22.24 -11.47 12.68
N TYR A 256 21.81 -12.70 13.02
CA TYR A 256 20.45 -13.17 12.75
C TYR A 256 19.39 -12.29 13.41
N SER A 257 19.57 -11.96 14.70
CA SER A 257 18.64 -11.08 15.43
C SER A 257 18.62 -9.65 14.86
N ILE A 258 19.78 -9.13 14.47
CA ILE A 258 19.93 -7.81 13.83
C ILE A 258 19.23 -7.78 12.47
N HIS A 259 19.43 -8.82 11.66
CA HIS A 259 18.89 -8.94 10.32
C HIS A 259 17.38 -9.18 10.32
N MET A 260 16.87 -10.07 11.17
CA MET A 260 15.46 -10.46 11.12
C MET A 260 14.56 -9.47 11.88
N LEU A 261 15.04 -8.94 13.02
CA LEU A 261 14.21 -8.16 13.95
C LEU A 261 14.57 -6.68 13.97
N ILE A 262 15.81 -6.35 14.32
CA ILE A 262 16.18 -4.97 14.67
C ILE A 262 16.12 -4.07 13.45
N ILE A 263 16.90 -4.36 12.41
CA ILE A 263 17.02 -3.47 11.26
C ILE A 263 15.72 -3.41 10.44
N PRO A 264 15.00 -4.51 10.14
CA PRO A 264 13.71 -4.42 9.43
C PRO A 264 12.66 -3.63 10.21
N GLY A 265 12.62 -3.77 11.54
CA GLY A 265 11.73 -2.97 12.39
C GLY A 265 12.03 -1.48 12.31
N LEU A 266 13.32 -1.10 12.37
CA LEU A 266 13.77 0.28 12.18
C LEU A 266 13.43 0.82 10.79
N ILE A 267 13.67 0.02 9.74
CA ILE A 267 13.32 0.39 8.35
C ILE A 267 11.81 0.60 8.24
N ALA A 268 10.98 -0.30 8.76
CA ALA A 268 9.53 -0.18 8.71
C ALA A 268 9.02 1.10 9.40
N ALA A 269 9.55 1.41 10.59
CA ALA A 269 9.21 2.63 11.31
C ALA A 269 9.60 3.89 10.52
N LEU A 270 10.80 3.92 9.95
CA LEU A 270 11.29 5.04 9.15
C LEU A 270 10.57 5.17 7.80
N ILE A 271 10.16 4.06 7.17
CA ILE A 271 9.28 4.09 5.98
C ILE A 271 7.94 4.73 6.37
N GLY A 272 7.36 4.38 7.52
CA GLY A 272 6.15 5.03 8.02
C GLY A 272 6.30 6.55 8.17
N ALA A 273 7.38 7.00 8.81
CA ALA A 273 7.70 8.42 8.94
C ALA A 273 7.95 9.10 7.58
N HIS A 274 8.65 8.43 6.67
CA HIS A 274 8.94 8.91 5.32
C HIS A 274 7.65 9.09 4.50
N LEU A 275 6.77 8.10 4.50
CA LEU A 275 5.48 8.16 3.81
C LEU A 275 4.55 9.21 4.41
N TYR A 276 4.56 9.38 5.74
CA TYR A 276 3.81 10.44 6.41
C TYR A 276 4.24 11.83 5.92
N LEU A 277 5.55 12.11 5.84
CA LEU A 277 6.06 13.39 5.34
C LEU A 277 5.75 13.58 3.86
N VAL A 278 5.86 12.53 3.04
CA VAL A 278 5.45 12.58 1.63
C VAL A 278 3.96 12.89 1.51
N ALA A 279 3.10 12.27 2.33
CA ALA A 279 1.67 12.52 2.34
C ALA A 279 1.35 13.96 2.74
N LYS A 280 2.02 14.48 3.76
CA LYS A 280 1.84 15.84 4.29
C LYS A 280 2.35 16.94 3.34
N LEU A 281 3.53 16.76 2.74
CA LEU A 281 4.23 17.80 1.97
C LEU A 281 3.99 17.72 0.46
N GLY A 282 3.41 16.63 -0.04
CA GLY A 282 3.18 16.42 -1.47
C GLY A 282 4.45 16.07 -2.27
N THR A 283 4.27 15.77 -3.55
CA THR A 283 5.37 15.44 -4.48
C THR A 283 5.77 16.70 -5.21
N THR A 284 7.08 16.86 -5.39
CA THR A 284 7.62 17.92 -6.25
C THR A 284 7.12 17.75 -7.67
N ALA A 285 6.72 18.84 -8.31
CA ALA A 285 6.46 18.86 -9.74
C ALA A 285 7.75 18.57 -10.52
N PRO A 286 7.66 17.97 -11.71
CA PRO A 286 8.83 17.74 -12.53
C PRO A 286 9.66 19.00 -12.83
N PRO A 287 11.01 18.91 -12.87
CA PRO A 287 11.87 20.06 -13.12
C PRO A 287 11.56 20.80 -14.43
N TRP A 288 11.16 20.09 -15.48
CA TRP A 288 10.87 20.65 -16.80
C TRP A 288 9.65 21.58 -16.82
N LEU A 289 8.66 21.40 -15.94
CA LEU A 289 7.51 22.31 -15.86
C LEU A 289 7.90 23.71 -15.39
N LYS A 290 8.94 23.83 -14.55
CA LYS A 290 9.46 25.16 -14.17
C LYS A 290 10.16 25.84 -15.34
N ALA A 291 10.88 25.07 -16.15
CA ALA A 291 11.55 25.57 -17.34
C ALA A 291 10.56 26.05 -18.40
N GLU A 292 9.44 25.34 -18.61
CA GLU A 292 8.39 25.78 -19.53
C GLU A 292 7.74 27.10 -19.09
N LYS A 293 7.41 27.25 -17.80
CA LYS A 293 6.89 28.52 -17.28
C LYS A 293 7.87 29.68 -17.45
N ALA A 294 9.16 29.46 -17.19
CA ALA A 294 10.18 30.49 -17.36
C ALA A 294 10.31 30.92 -18.83
N LYS A 295 10.26 29.96 -19.78
CA LYS A 295 10.27 30.27 -21.21
C LYS A 295 9.03 31.05 -21.66
N ALA A 296 7.85 30.69 -21.16
CA ALA A 296 6.60 31.37 -21.50
C ALA A 296 6.62 32.84 -21.03
N LEU A 297 7.09 33.11 -19.80
CA LEU A 297 7.21 34.48 -19.29
C LEU A 297 8.17 35.32 -20.14
N ASN A 298 9.32 34.76 -20.52
CA ASN A 298 10.29 35.47 -21.37
C ASN A 298 9.75 35.76 -22.79
N GLN A 299 8.76 34.99 -23.27
CA GLN A 299 8.11 35.23 -24.57
C GLN A 299 7.00 36.27 -24.50
N GLU A 300 6.37 36.45 -23.34
CA GLU A 300 5.36 37.50 -23.11
C GLU A 300 5.98 38.89 -22.86
N GLU A 301 7.27 38.94 -22.49
CA GLU A 301 8.03 40.18 -22.30
C GLU A 301 8.69 40.75 -23.58
N LEU A 302 8.62 40.04 -24.72
CA LEU A 302 9.14 40.43 -26.03
C LEU A 302 8.02 40.89 -26.99
#